data_AF-A0A920G5B9-F1
#
_entry.id   AF-A0A920G5B9-F1
#
_cell.length_a   1.000
_cell.length_b   1.000
_cell.length_c   1.000
_cell.angle_alpha   90.00
_cell.angle_beta   90.00
_cell.angle_gamma   90.00
#
_symmetry.space_group_name_H-M   'P 1'
#
loop_
_entity.id
_entity.type
_entity.pdbx_description
1 polymer ?
#
loop_
_entity_poly.entity_id
_entity_poly.type
_entity_poly.pdbx_seq_one_letter_code
_entity_poly.pdbx_strand_id
1 'polypeptide(L)'
;MTSTFHPPLRTLMGPGPSDVSPRVLAASARPTIGHLDPLFVGLMDHVKRLLQFTFQTKNELTIPLSAPGSAGMEAAFVNLLEPGDKAIVCQKRCLWRTHEGERGALRWHRCHGSGPLGGSGRP
;
A
#
# COMPACT_ATOMS: atom_id res chain seq x y z
N MET A 1 25.52 -31.94 3.54
CA MET A 1 25.45 -30.73 4.38
C MET A 1 24.87 -29.62 3.53
N THR A 2 23.71 -29.09 3.90
CA THR A 2 23.10 -27.94 3.22
C THR A 2 23.89 -26.68 3.60
N SER A 3 24.48 -26.02 2.62
CA SER A 3 25.14 -24.72 2.81
C SER A 3 24.10 -23.66 3.18
N THR A 4 24.33 -22.90 4.24
CA THR A 4 23.47 -21.77 4.62
C THR A 4 23.70 -20.61 3.66
N PHE A 5 22.63 -20.03 3.15
CA PHE A 5 22.71 -18.88 2.26
C PHE A 5 23.05 -17.61 3.05
N HIS A 6 24.17 -16.98 2.70
CA HIS A 6 24.57 -15.67 3.23
C HIS A 6 24.50 -14.64 2.10
N PRO A 7 23.54 -13.71 2.13
CA PRO A 7 23.42 -12.70 1.07
C PRO A 7 24.62 -11.76 1.09
N PRO A 8 25.17 -11.37 -0.08
CA PRO A 8 26.22 -10.36 -0.13
C PRO A 8 25.66 -8.98 0.24
N LEU A 9 26.48 -8.15 0.88
CA LEU A 9 26.14 -6.75 1.10
C LEU A 9 26.05 -6.03 -0.25
N ARG A 10 24.93 -5.35 -0.49
CA ARG A 10 24.67 -4.58 -1.71
C ARG A 10 24.17 -3.20 -1.32
N THR A 11 24.54 -2.20 -2.11
CA THR A 11 23.98 -0.85 -2.01
C THR A 11 22.81 -0.76 -2.99
N LEU A 12 21.58 -0.66 -2.47
CA LEU A 12 20.36 -0.72 -3.27
C LEU A 12 19.91 0.69 -3.71
N MET A 13 20.26 1.06 -4.95
CA MET A 13 19.94 2.37 -5.55
C MET A 13 18.77 2.33 -6.55
N GLY A 14 17.99 1.25 -6.57
CA GLY A 14 16.80 1.09 -7.41
C GLY A 14 15.55 1.74 -6.80
N PRO A 15 14.38 1.61 -7.46
CA PRO A 15 13.11 2.19 -6.99
C PRO A 15 12.53 1.52 -5.74
N GLY A 16 13.19 0.48 -5.22
CA GLY A 16 12.74 -0.32 -4.08
C GLY A 16 12.91 -1.82 -4.36
N PRO A 17 13.13 -2.64 -3.32
CA PRO A 17 13.39 -2.26 -1.93
C PRO A 17 14.74 -1.55 -1.76
N SER A 18 14.89 -0.79 -0.68
CA SER A 18 16.12 -0.05 -0.34
C SER A 18 16.79 -0.67 0.89
N ASP A 19 18.03 -0.29 1.14
CA ASP A 19 18.79 -0.77 2.30
C ASP A 19 18.09 -0.41 3.61
N VAL A 20 17.94 -1.40 4.49
CA VAL A 20 17.31 -1.22 5.80
C VAL A 20 18.36 -0.79 6.82
N SER A 21 18.06 0.22 7.62
CA SER A 21 18.95 0.66 8.69
C SER A 21 19.31 -0.51 9.64
N PRO A 22 20.59 -0.67 10.03
CA PRO A 22 21.00 -1.72 10.98
C PRO A 22 20.22 -1.70 12.29
N ARG A 23 19.79 -0.51 12.74
CA ARG A 23 18.95 -0.35 13.95
C ARG A 23 17.59 -1.03 13.81
N VAL A 24 16.99 -0.99 12.62
CA VAL A 24 15.68 -1.62 12.35
C VAL A 24 15.85 -3.15 12.28
N LEU A 25 16.89 -3.64 11.59
CA LEU A 25 17.19 -5.08 11.54
C LEU A 25 17.45 -5.65 12.94
N ALA A 26 18.22 -4.95 13.76
CA ALA A 26 18.47 -5.32 15.15
C ALA A 26 17.18 -5.31 16.00
N ALA A 27 16.24 -4.41 15.72
CA ALA A 27 14.93 -4.39 16.39
C ALA A 27 14.05 -5.58 15.98
N SER A 28 14.05 -5.95 14.69
CA SER A 28 13.29 -7.09 14.16
C SER A 28 13.80 -8.45 14.66
N ALA A 29 15.07 -8.53 15.06
CA ALA A 29 15.67 -9.76 15.63
C ALA A 29 15.39 -9.94 17.14
N ARG A 30 14.67 -9.01 17.78
CA ARG A 30 14.34 -9.12 19.21
C ARG A 30 13.31 -10.22 19.47
N PRO A 31 13.29 -10.82 20.68
CA PRO A 31 12.30 -11.83 21.04
C PRO A 31 10.86 -11.36 20.84
N THR A 32 9.99 -12.27 20.42
CA THR A 32 8.57 -12.01 20.26
C THR A 32 7.87 -11.92 21.63
N ILE A 33 6.83 -11.09 21.69
CA ILE A 33 5.99 -10.89 22.87
C ILE A 33 4.57 -11.35 22.54
N GLY A 34 3.82 -11.82 23.54
CA GLY A 34 2.43 -12.23 23.36
C GLY A 34 1.54 -11.07 22.91
N HIS A 35 0.55 -11.34 22.04
CA HIS A 35 -0.32 -10.30 21.47
C HIS A 35 -1.27 -9.64 22.49
N LEU A 36 -1.49 -10.26 23.66
CA LEU A 36 -2.26 -9.70 24.77
C LEU A 36 -1.38 -9.21 25.93
N ASP A 37 -0.06 -9.24 25.76
CA ASP A 37 0.86 -8.76 26.79
C ASP A 37 0.67 -7.24 26.98
N PRO A 38 0.56 -6.72 28.21
CA PRO A 38 0.43 -5.29 28.46
C PRO A 38 1.55 -4.44 27.83
N LEU A 39 2.77 -4.98 27.74
CA LEU A 39 3.89 -4.31 27.09
C LEU A 39 3.67 -4.18 25.58
N PHE A 40 3.03 -5.17 24.95
CA PHE A 40 2.68 -5.12 23.54
C PHE A 40 1.61 -4.05 23.28
N VAL A 41 0.59 -3.96 24.15
CA VAL A 41 -0.45 -2.92 24.04
C VAL A 41 0.17 -1.51 24.14
N GLY A 42 1.05 -1.29 25.13
CA GLY A 42 1.76 -0.02 25.27
C GLY A 42 2.68 0.31 24.08
N LEU A 43 3.30 -0.70 23.48
CA LEU A 43 4.08 -0.55 22.25
C LEU A 43 3.20 -0.11 21.07
N MET A 44 2.03 -0.73 20.90
CA MET A 44 1.07 -0.37 19.84
C MET A 44 0.60 1.08 19.97
N ASP A 45 0.31 1.54 21.18
CA ASP A 45 -0.06 2.95 21.44
C ASP A 45 1.09 3.92 21.13
N HIS A 46 2.33 3.51 21.40
CA HIS A 46 3.50 4.29 21.02
C HIS A 46 3.67 4.36 19.49
N VAL A 47 3.55 3.23 18.80
CA VAL A 47 3.61 3.17 17.33
C VAL A 47 2.52 4.03 16.70
N LYS A 48 1.29 3.99 17.21
CA LYS A 48 0.18 4.87 16.78
C LYS A 48 0.55 6.34 16.85
N ARG A 49 1.11 6.81 17.97
CA ARG A 49 1.56 8.21 18.13
C ARG A 49 2.67 8.59 17.15
N LEU A 50 3.62 7.69 16.91
CA LEU A 50 4.69 7.91 15.93
C LEU A 50 4.15 7.97 14.50
N LEU A 51 3.15 7.16 14.17
CA LEU A 51 2.47 7.22 12.87
C LEU A 51 1.70 8.53 12.71
N GLN A 52 0.97 8.96 13.73
CA GLN A 52 0.28 10.27 13.73
C GLN A 52 1.26 11.43 13.52
N PHE A 53 2.42 11.38 14.18
CA PHE A 53 3.50 12.33 13.95
C PHE A 53 4.04 12.25 12.52
N THR A 54 4.29 11.05 11.98
CA THR A 54 4.85 10.88 10.63
C THR A 54 3.89 11.38 9.54
N PHE A 55 2.60 11.06 9.66
CA PHE A 55 1.55 11.50 8.72
C PHE A 55 0.97 12.88 9.03
N GLN A 56 1.43 13.55 10.09
CA GLN A 56 0.96 14.87 10.51
C GLN A 56 -0.57 14.94 10.67
N THR A 57 -1.15 13.92 11.32
CA THR A 57 -2.60 13.79 11.53
C THR A 57 -2.95 13.70 13.01
N LYS A 58 -4.17 14.15 13.35
CA LYS A 58 -4.76 14.02 14.69
C LYS A 58 -5.79 12.88 14.76
N ASN A 59 -5.98 12.13 13.67
CA ASN A 59 -6.99 11.06 13.64
C ASN A 59 -6.67 9.96 14.65
N GLU A 60 -7.61 9.64 15.53
CA GLU A 60 -7.46 8.58 16.53
C GLU A 60 -7.37 7.20 15.89
N LEU A 61 -8.00 7.00 14.73
CA LEU A 61 -7.92 5.74 13.98
C LEU A 61 -6.70 5.74 13.04
N THR A 62 -5.50 5.84 13.63
CA THR A 62 -4.24 5.69 12.91
C THR A 62 -3.58 4.40 13.36
N ILE A 63 -3.69 3.35 12.53
CA ILE A 63 -3.25 2.00 12.89
C ILE A 63 -2.19 1.47 11.91
N PRO A 64 -1.20 0.70 12.39
CA PRO A 64 -0.33 -0.06 11.50
C PRO A 64 -1.09 -1.23 10.89
N LEU A 65 -0.95 -1.43 9.58
CA LEU A 65 -1.45 -2.61 8.88
C LEU A 65 -0.27 -3.54 8.55
N SER A 66 -0.36 -4.80 8.97
CA SER A 66 0.68 -5.82 8.71
C SER A 66 0.62 -6.32 7.27
N ALA A 67 0.93 -5.45 6.32
CA ALA A 67 0.90 -5.77 4.90
C ALA A 67 1.77 -4.78 4.08
N PRO A 68 2.10 -5.11 2.81
CA PRO A 68 2.72 -4.16 1.90
C PRO A 68 1.85 -2.92 1.65
N GLY A 69 2.45 -1.83 1.16
CA GLY A 69 1.72 -0.57 0.92
C GLY A 69 0.50 -0.69 0.00
N SER A 70 0.52 -1.61 -0.97
CA SER A 70 -0.63 -1.86 -1.86
C SER A 70 -1.84 -2.39 -1.12
N ALA A 71 -1.65 -3.22 -0.09
CA ALA A 71 -2.74 -3.71 0.74
C ALA A 71 -3.32 -2.62 1.64
N GLY A 72 -2.52 -1.61 2.02
CA GLY A 72 -3.04 -0.41 2.68
C GLY A 72 -3.99 0.40 1.79
N MET A 73 -3.66 0.51 0.50
CA MET A 73 -4.55 1.14 -0.49
C MET A 73 -5.83 0.33 -0.68
N GLU A 74 -5.72 -1.00 -0.81
CA GLU A 74 -6.88 -1.89 -0.93
C GLU A 74 -7.78 -1.80 0.30
N ALA A 75 -7.21 -1.85 1.52
CA ALA A 75 -7.96 -1.69 2.76
C ALA A 75 -8.75 -0.38 2.80
N ALA A 76 -8.19 0.72 2.30
CA ALA A 76 -8.92 1.99 2.22
C ALA A 76 -10.12 1.91 1.25
N PHE A 77 -9.95 1.28 0.08
CA PHE A 77 -11.02 1.17 -0.91
C PHE A 77 -12.15 0.25 -0.47
N VAL A 78 -11.83 -0.95 0.02
CA VAL A 78 -12.85 -1.96 0.36
C VAL A 78 -13.70 -1.57 1.58
N ASN A 79 -13.19 -0.68 2.45
CA ASN A 79 -13.93 -0.19 3.61
C ASN A 79 -14.71 1.12 3.32
N LEU A 80 -14.41 1.82 2.23
CA LEU A 80 -15.03 3.11 1.91
C LEU A 80 -16.06 3.03 0.78
N LEU A 81 -15.90 2.11 -0.17
CA LEU A 81 -16.73 2.02 -1.37
C LEU A 81 -17.67 0.82 -1.31
N GLU A 82 -18.92 1.02 -1.72
CA GLU A 82 -19.92 -0.03 -1.91
C GLU A 82 -20.16 -0.30 -3.41
N PRO A 83 -20.71 -1.48 -3.77
CA PRO A 83 -21.10 -1.75 -5.15
C PRO A 83 -22.13 -0.71 -5.66
N GLY A 84 -21.75 0.04 -6.70
CA GLY A 84 -22.58 1.11 -7.28
C GLY A 84 -22.00 2.51 -7.06
N ASP A 85 -21.03 2.66 -6.15
CA ASP A 85 -20.37 3.95 -5.92
C ASP A 85 -19.47 4.38 -7.09
N LYS A 86 -19.43 5.68 -7.34
CA LYS A 86 -18.55 6.29 -8.34
C LYS A 86 -17.29 6.83 -7.69
N ALA A 87 -16.14 6.26 -8.04
CA ALA A 87 -14.82 6.74 -7.60
C ALA A 87 -14.10 7.50 -8.72
N ILE A 88 -13.46 8.62 -8.38
CA ILE A 88 -12.61 9.38 -9.31
C ILE A 88 -11.14 9.02 -9.03
N VAL A 89 -10.47 8.43 -10.02
CA VAL A 89 -9.04 8.09 -9.92
C VAL A 89 -8.22 9.01 -10.81
N CYS A 90 -7.47 9.92 -10.19
CA CYS A 90 -6.57 10.81 -10.91
C CYS A 90 -5.29 10.06 -11.33
N GLN A 91 -5.16 9.74 -12.61
CA GLN A 91 -3.92 9.22 -13.19
C GLN A 91 -3.22 10.34 -13.96
N LYS A 92 -1.91 10.50 -13.74
CA LYS A 92 -1.12 11.38 -14.59
C LYS A 92 -1.07 10.77 -16.00
N ARG A 93 -1.86 11.36 -16.91
CA ARG A 93 -1.87 11.15 -18.38
C ARG A 93 -2.87 10.14 -18.98
N CYS A 94 -4.07 9.95 -18.43
CA CYS A 94 -5.24 9.40 -19.14
C CYS A 94 -6.56 9.86 -18.49
N LEU A 95 -7.46 10.46 -19.28
CA LEU A 95 -8.83 10.77 -18.89
C LEU A 95 -9.65 9.46 -18.93
N TRP A 96 -10.15 9.00 -17.79
CA TRP A 96 -11.02 7.83 -17.73
C TRP A 96 -12.50 8.26 -17.72
N ARG A 97 -13.33 7.56 -18.50
CA ARG A 97 -14.79 7.65 -18.48
C ARG A 97 -15.32 6.35 -17.85
N THR A 98 -16.16 6.45 -16.83
CA THR A 98 -16.86 5.30 -16.24
C THR A 98 -17.79 4.68 -17.30
N HIS A 99 -17.66 3.37 -17.56
CA HIS A 99 -18.70 2.59 -18.23
C HIS A 99 -19.36 1.69 -17.20
N GLU A 100 -20.68 1.81 -17.10
CA GLU A 100 -21.54 0.99 -16.27
C GLU A 100 -21.57 -0.42 -16.87
N GLY A 101 -21.26 -1.43 -16.05
CA GLY A 101 -21.16 -2.83 -16.48
C GLY A 101 -21.46 -3.74 -15.31
N GLU A 102 -22.60 -4.41 -15.37
CA GLU A 102 -23.13 -5.32 -14.36
C GLU A 102 -22.17 -6.50 -14.11
N ARG A 103 -21.69 -6.59 -12.87
CA ARG A 103 -21.44 -7.80 -12.03
C ARG A 103 -20.35 -7.47 -11.01
N GLY A 104 -20.69 -7.66 -9.73
CA GLY A 104 -19.93 -7.23 -8.54
C GLY A 104 -18.60 -7.93 -8.31
N ALA A 105 -17.62 -7.66 -9.16
CA ALA A 105 -16.21 -7.90 -8.88
C ALA A 105 -15.41 -6.71 -9.39
N LEU A 106 -14.75 -5.99 -8.48
CA LEU A 106 -13.82 -4.90 -8.79
C LEU A 106 -12.61 -5.48 -9.55
N ARG A 107 -12.78 -5.71 -10.85
CA ARG A 107 -11.71 -6.21 -11.74
C ARG A 107 -11.00 -5.02 -12.34
N TRP A 108 -9.83 -4.71 -11.79
CA TRP A 108 -8.97 -3.62 -12.24
C TRP A 108 -8.31 -3.99 -13.57
N HIS A 109 -8.90 -3.56 -14.69
CA HIS A 109 -8.30 -3.71 -16.00
C HIS A 109 -7.52 -2.47 -16.42
N ARG A 110 -6.26 -2.67 -16.79
CA ARG A 110 -5.43 -1.68 -17.49
C ARG A 110 -6.02 -1.44 -18.89
N CYS A 111 -6.40 -0.22 -19.23
CA CYS A 111 -6.60 0.13 -20.65
C CYS A 111 -5.23 0.14 -21.30
N HIS A 112 -5.04 -0.75 -22.26
CA HIS A 112 -3.98 -0.60 -23.25
C HIS A 112 -4.42 0.47 -24.24
N GLY A 113 -4.05 1.73 -24.00
CA GLY A 113 -4.27 2.83 -24.91
C GLY A 113 -2.99 3.15 -25.69
N SER A 114 -2.77 2.49 -26.82
CA SER A 114 -1.86 2.97 -27.86
C SER A 114 -2.56 2.85 -29.22
N GLY A 115 -3.13 3.97 -29.68
CA GLY A 115 -3.69 4.12 -31.03
C GLY A 115 -3.82 5.62 -31.35
N PRO A 116 -3.39 6.07 -32.54
CA PRO A 116 -3.22 7.49 -32.84
C PRO A 116 -4.57 8.19 -33.03
N LEU A 117 -4.60 9.47 -32.68
CA LEU A 117 -5.72 10.39 -32.92
C LEU A 117 -5.93 10.54 -34.44
N GLY A 118 -6.77 9.69 -35.02
CA GLY A 118 -7.25 9.80 -36.39
C GLY A 118 -8.59 10.53 -36.41
N GLY A 119 -8.62 11.70 -37.04
CA GLY A 119 -9.85 12.46 -37.28
C GLY A 119 -10.70 11.87 -38.40
N SER A 120 -12.02 11.94 -38.21
CA SER A 120 -13.07 11.96 -39.24
C SER A 120 -14.36 12.37 -38.50
N GLY A 121 -14.96 13.53 -38.79
CA GLY A 121 -15.96 13.72 -39.86
C GLY A 121 -17.23 12.91 -39.54
N ARG A 122 -18.26 13.46 -38.88
CA ARG A 122 -19.44 14.19 -39.42
C ARG A 122 -20.64 13.89 -38.47
N PRO A 123 -21.83 14.50 -38.61
CA PRO A 123 -22.26 15.56 -39.53
C PRO A 123 -22.36 16.96 -38.90
#